data_AF-A0A418WP65-F1
#
_entry.id   AF-A0A418WP65-F1
#
_cell.length_a   1.000
_cell.length_b   1.000
_cell.length_c   1.000
_cell.angle_alpha   90.00
_cell.angle_beta   90.00
_cell.angle_gamma   90.00
#
_symmetry.space_group_name_H-M   'P 1'
#
loop_
_entity.id
_entity.type
_entity.pdbx_description
1 polymer ?
#
loop_
_entity_poly.entity_id
_entity_poly.type
_entity_poly.pdbx_seq_one_letter_code
_entity_poly.pdbx_strand_id
1 'polypeptide(L)'
;MVSARGVLRTEGFPYALDNGAWTSFQRSEPFDVEAFERAVRQLGAEADFIVLPDIVMGGLASLEFSKAWLRRLRRRKALRDRTFLIAVQNGMEPAHLRRLIGPRVGIFIGGDTAWKIATMGQWANLARRRGAICHVGRVNTAKRIRLCEAAGVDSFDGSSASRFAVTVAPLDLARRQSDLEGYLARIAA
;
A
#
# COMPACT_ATOMS: atom_id res chain seq x y z
N MET A 1 -8.73 -2.57 2.50
CA MET A 1 -7.72 -3.60 2.16
C MET A 1 -8.16 -4.92 2.75
N VAL A 2 -8.14 -6.00 1.96
CA VAL A 2 -8.38 -7.37 2.43
C VAL A 2 -7.02 -8.06 2.55
N SER A 3 -6.67 -8.56 3.73
CA SER A 3 -5.36 -9.22 3.94
C SER A 3 -5.43 -10.71 3.68
N ALA A 4 -4.43 -11.25 2.99
CA ALA A 4 -4.31 -12.68 2.71
C ALA A 4 -4.28 -13.55 3.99
N ARG A 5 -3.78 -12.99 5.11
CA ARG A 5 -3.74 -13.67 6.42
C ARG A 5 -4.99 -13.45 7.27
N GLY A 6 -6.01 -12.76 6.74
CA GLY A 6 -7.29 -12.54 7.39
C GLY A 6 -8.43 -13.35 6.75
N VAL A 7 -9.66 -13.01 7.13
CA VAL A 7 -10.87 -13.51 6.46
C VAL A 7 -11.01 -12.81 5.12
N LEU A 8 -11.16 -13.60 4.04
CA LEU A 8 -11.24 -13.11 2.67
C LEU A 8 -12.68 -12.66 2.34
N ARG A 9 -13.05 -11.48 2.85
CA ARG A 9 -14.37 -10.86 2.64
C ARG A 9 -14.23 -9.42 2.20
N THR A 10 -15.04 -9.01 1.22
CA THR A 10 -15.04 -7.66 0.65
C THR A 10 -16.20 -6.82 1.18
N GLU A 11 -17.23 -7.47 1.72
CA GLU A 11 -18.50 -6.85 2.14
C GLU A 11 -19.16 -6.02 1.02
N GLY A 12 -18.86 -6.34 -0.25
CA GLY A 12 -19.37 -5.62 -1.42
C GLY A 12 -18.68 -4.29 -1.73
N PHE A 13 -17.66 -3.88 -0.95
CA PHE A 13 -16.92 -2.64 -1.21
C PHE A 13 -15.80 -2.83 -2.24
N PRO A 14 -15.38 -1.76 -2.94
CA PRO A 14 -14.09 -1.72 -3.63
C PRO A 14 -12.94 -2.04 -2.67
N TYR A 15 -11.94 -2.75 -3.16
CA TYR A 15 -10.89 -3.27 -2.29
C TYR A 15 -9.55 -3.43 -3.01
N ALA A 16 -8.50 -3.29 -2.21
CA ALA A 16 -7.17 -3.75 -2.55
C ALA A 16 -6.80 -5.01 -1.76
N LEU A 17 -5.95 -5.85 -2.35
CA LEU A 17 -5.47 -7.07 -1.73
C LEU A 17 -4.09 -6.86 -1.09
N ASP A 18 -4.03 -7.01 0.23
CA ASP A 18 -2.80 -7.00 1.02
C ASP A 18 -2.19 -8.41 1.10
N ASN A 19 -0.86 -8.48 1.03
CA ASN A 19 -0.14 -9.74 0.91
C ASN A 19 -0.03 -10.52 2.25
N GLY A 20 -0.33 -9.89 3.39
CA GLY A 20 -0.23 -10.49 4.71
C GLY A 20 1.18 -10.60 5.31
N ALA A 21 2.22 -10.08 4.66
CA ALA A 21 3.61 -10.16 5.13
C ALA A 21 3.81 -9.55 6.51
N TRP A 22 3.12 -8.45 6.83
CA TRP A 22 3.15 -7.84 8.16
C TRP A 22 2.62 -8.81 9.25
N THR A 23 1.58 -9.58 8.96
CA THR A 23 1.04 -10.55 9.92
C THR A 23 2.03 -11.69 10.18
N SER A 24 2.64 -12.24 9.12
CA SER A 24 3.71 -13.25 9.27
C SER A 24 4.89 -12.70 10.08
N PHE A 25 5.33 -11.46 9.78
CA PHE A 25 6.40 -10.78 10.50
C PHE A 25 6.08 -10.63 12.00
N GLN A 26 4.86 -10.20 12.36
CA GLN A 26 4.45 -10.07 13.77
C GLN A 26 4.42 -11.40 14.53
N ARG A 27 4.24 -12.52 13.82
CA ARG A 27 4.22 -13.87 14.37
C ARG A 27 5.58 -14.55 14.32
N SER A 28 6.61 -13.88 13.80
CA SER A 28 7.92 -14.48 13.53
C SER A 28 7.84 -15.72 12.64
N GLU A 29 6.90 -15.72 11.69
CA GLU A 29 6.67 -16.79 10.73
C GLU A 29 7.23 -16.40 9.35
N PRO A 30 7.59 -17.39 8.51
CA PRO A 30 7.82 -17.15 7.09
C PRO A 30 6.59 -16.54 6.39
N PHE A 31 6.83 -15.94 5.21
CA PHE A 31 5.73 -15.50 4.35
C PHE A 31 4.83 -16.68 3.97
N ASP A 32 3.54 -16.56 4.23
CA ASP A 32 2.57 -17.62 3.92
C ASP A 32 2.16 -17.57 2.46
N VAL A 33 2.88 -18.35 1.66
CA VAL A 33 2.64 -18.49 0.22
C VAL A 33 1.24 -19.03 -0.08
N GLU A 34 0.74 -19.98 0.69
CA GLU A 34 -0.54 -20.63 0.45
C GLU A 34 -1.70 -19.68 0.69
N ALA A 35 -1.66 -18.92 1.78
CA ALA A 35 -2.66 -17.91 2.08
C ALA A 35 -2.69 -16.82 1.01
N PHE A 36 -1.53 -16.34 0.54
CA PHE A 36 -1.46 -15.34 -0.52
C PHE A 36 -2.00 -15.88 -1.85
N GLU A 37 -1.62 -17.09 -2.25
CA GLU A 37 -2.13 -17.73 -3.46
C GLU A 37 -3.64 -17.94 -3.42
N ARG A 38 -4.17 -18.38 -2.27
CA ARG A 38 -5.62 -18.52 -2.05
C ARG A 38 -6.31 -17.17 -2.21
N ALA A 39 -5.77 -16.11 -1.62
CA ALA A 39 -6.35 -14.77 -1.69
C ALA A 39 -6.33 -14.21 -3.12
N VAL A 40 -5.21 -14.35 -3.83
CA VAL A 40 -5.11 -13.95 -5.25
C VAL A 40 -6.08 -14.73 -6.13
N ARG A 41 -6.25 -16.03 -5.89
CA ARG A 41 -7.20 -16.86 -6.66
C ARG A 41 -8.64 -16.44 -6.44
N GLN A 42 -9.02 -16.10 -5.22
CA GLN A 42 -10.41 -15.77 -4.87
C GLN A 42 -10.78 -14.33 -5.18
N LEU A 43 -9.87 -13.38 -4.94
CA LEU A 43 -10.16 -11.95 -4.94
C LEU A 43 -9.27 -11.13 -5.90
N GLY A 44 -8.23 -11.72 -6.47
CA GLY A 44 -7.24 -10.96 -7.24
C GLY A 44 -7.78 -10.35 -8.54
N ALA A 45 -8.78 -10.98 -9.17
CA ALA A 45 -9.32 -10.52 -10.45
C ALA A 45 -10.10 -9.21 -10.36
N GLU A 46 -10.68 -8.92 -9.20
CA GLU A 46 -11.53 -7.74 -8.97
C GLU A 46 -10.88 -6.69 -8.07
N ALA A 47 -9.75 -7.00 -7.43
CA ALA A 47 -9.00 -6.03 -6.63
C ALA A 47 -8.58 -4.81 -7.47
N ASP A 48 -8.69 -3.61 -6.89
CA ASP A 48 -8.19 -2.35 -7.45
C ASP A 48 -6.68 -2.43 -7.69
N PHE A 49 -5.98 -3.02 -6.72
CA PHE A 49 -4.59 -3.38 -6.83
C PHE A 49 -4.21 -4.52 -5.88
N ILE A 50 -3.08 -5.16 -6.17
CA ILE A 50 -2.52 -6.26 -5.37
C ILE A 50 -1.13 -5.84 -4.87
N VAL A 51 -0.94 -5.83 -3.54
CA VAL A 51 0.39 -5.66 -2.95
C VAL A 51 1.20 -6.93 -3.19
N LEU A 52 2.38 -6.80 -3.79
CA LEU A 52 3.25 -7.93 -4.06
C LEU A 52 3.90 -8.41 -2.77
N PRO A 53 4.14 -9.74 -2.62
CA PRO A 53 4.86 -10.28 -1.47
C PRO A 53 6.21 -9.61 -1.24
N ASP A 54 6.49 -9.36 0.03
CA ASP A 54 7.64 -8.59 0.47
C ASP A 54 8.21 -9.17 1.77
N ILE A 55 9.41 -8.70 2.12
CA ILE A 55 10.07 -9.00 3.38
C ILE A 55 10.11 -7.70 4.18
N VAL A 56 9.41 -7.66 5.32
CA VAL A 56 9.35 -6.48 6.19
C VAL A 56 10.77 -6.11 6.64
N MET A 57 11.18 -4.86 6.39
CA MET A 57 12.55 -4.35 6.63
C MET A 57 13.66 -5.11 5.88
N GLY A 58 13.33 -5.91 4.86
CA GLY A 58 14.28 -6.77 4.14
C GLY A 58 15.08 -6.12 3.01
N GLY A 59 15.05 -4.79 2.87
CA GLY A 59 15.81 -4.05 1.85
C GLY A 59 15.74 -4.65 0.44
N LEU A 60 16.86 -4.73 -0.27
CA LEU A 60 16.90 -5.23 -1.65
C LEU A 60 16.46 -6.70 -1.78
N ALA A 61 16.62 -7.53 -0.75
CA ALA A 61 16.10 -8.90 -0.78
C ALA A 61 14.56 -8.92 -0.89
N SER A 62 13.89 -7.98 -0.23
CA SER A 62 12.45 -7.76 -0.38
C SER A 62 12.07 -7.37 -1.81
N LEU A 63 12.87 -6.52 -2.47
CA LEU A 63 12.63 -6.12 -3.87
C LEU A 63 12.74 -7.31 -4.82
N GLU A 64 13.77 -8.14 -4.67
CA GLU A 64 13.93 -9.35 -5.49
C GLU A 64 12.78 -10.35 -5.28
N PHE A 65 12.31 -10.48 -4.04
CA PHE A 65 11.13 -11.30 -3.72
C PHE A 65 9.87 -10.77 -4.44
N SER A 66 9.60 -9.47 -4.34
CA SER A 66 8.51 -8.81 -5.06
C SER A 66 8.63 -8.97 -6.58
N LYS A 67 9.84 -8.84 -7.16
CA LYS A 67 10.07 -9.03 -8.61
C LYS A 67 9.81 -10.46 -9.07
N ALA A 68 10.15 -11.46 -8.26
CA ALA A 68 9.84 -12.85 -8.56
C ALA A 68 8.33 -13.09 -8.63
N TRP A 69 7.59 -12.54 -7.66
CA TRP A 69 6.13 -12.61 -7.64
C TRP A 69 5.49 -11.82 -8.77
N LEU A 70 5.98 -10.63 -9.10
CA LEU A 70 5.49 -9.85 -10.24
C LEU A 70 5.55 -10.66 -11.54
N ARG A 71 6.68 -11.33 -11.81
CA ARG A 71 6.85 -12.20 -12.99
C ARG A 71 5.85 -13.36 -12.97
N ARG A 72 5.61 -13.98 -11.80
CA ARG A 72 4.66 -15.08 -11.64
C ARG A 72 3.21 -14.65 -11.85
N LEU A 73 2.79 -13.53 -11.27
CA LEU A 73 1.41 -13.05 -11.33
C LEU A 73 1.04 -12.47 -12.71
N ARG A 74 1.96 -11.75 -13.37
CA ARG A 74 1.72 -11.20 -14.73
C ARG A 74 1.47 -12.25 -15.80
N ARG A 75 1.87 -13.51 -15.57
CA ARG A 75 1.59 -14.63 -16.47
C ARG A 75 0.16 -15.16 -16.35
N ARG A 76 -0.59 -14.77 -15.31
CA ARG A 76 -1.97 -15.21 -15.10
C ARG A 76 -2.92 -14.35 -15.91
N LYS A 77 -3.65 -14.96 -16.86
CA LYS A 77 -4.62 -14.26 -17.72
C LYS A 77 -5.66 -13.48 -16.91
N ALA A 78 -6.14 -14.06 -15.80
CA ALA A 78 -7.12 -13.42 -14.91
C ALA A 78 -6.63 -12.12 -14.25
N LEU A 79 -5.32 -11.85 -14.24
CA LEU A 79 -4.73 -10.67 -13.62
C LEU A 79 -4.12 -9.70 -14.65
N ARG A 80 -4.40 -9.89 -15.94
CA ARG A 80 -3.77 -9.12 -17.04
C ARG A 80 -3.88 -7.61 -16.84
N ASP A 81 -5.06 -7.15 -16.40
CA ASP A 81 -5.40 -5.73 -16.25
C ASP A 81 -5.44 -5.31 -14.78
N ARG A 82 -4.71 -6.03 -13.92
CA ARG A 82 -4.55 -5.65 -12.51
C ARG A 82 -3.29 -4.81 -12.32
N THR A 83 -3.39 -3.89 -11.36
CA THR A 83 -2.25 -3.10 -10.88
C THR A 83 -1.56 -3.83 -9.74
N PHE A 84 -0.23 -3.92 -9.80
CA PHE A 84 0.58 -4.54 -8.75
C PHE A 84 1.39 -3.47 -8.01
N LEU A 85 1.48 -3.54 -6.69
CA LEU A 85 2.30 -2.59 -5.93
C LEU A 85 3.52 -3.31 -5.37
N ILE A 86 4.70 -2.78 -5.65
CA ILE A 86 5.94 -3.23 -5.01
C ILE A 86 6.00 -2.59 -3.62
N ALA A 87 6.10 -3.41 -2.57
CA ALA A 87 6.29 -2.89 -1.23
C ALA A 87 7.73 -2.46 -1.02
N VAL A 88 7.97 -1.15 -0.96
CA VAL A 88 9.28 -0.59 -0.65
C VAL A 88 9.57 -0.71 0.84
N GLN A 89 10.81 -1.06 1.17
CA GLN A 89 11.27 -1.32 2.53
C GLN A 89 12.54 -0.54 2.85
N ASN A 90 12.89 -0.49 4.12
CA ASN A 90 14.14 0.09 4.63
C ASN A 90 15.35 -0.30 3.77
N GLY A 91 16.16 0.70 3.40
CA GLY A 91 17.37 0.51 2.58
C GLY A 91 17.11 0.47 1.06
N MET A 92 15.87 0.59 0.60
CA MET A 92 15.58 0.83 -0.81
C MET A 92 15.65 2.33 -1.16
N GLU A 93 15.96 2.62 -2.42
CA GLU A 93 16.04 3.96 -2.98
C GLU A 93 15.25 4.05 -4.30
N PRO A 94 14.75 5.24 -4.69
CA PRO A 94 14.04 5.47 -5.95
C PRO A 94 14.72 4.88 -7.19
N ALA A 95 16.06 4.91 -7.24
CA ALA A 95 16.84 4.40 -8.36
C ALA A 95 16.60 2.90 -8.63
N HIS A 96 16.39 2.10 -7.58
CA HIS A 96 16.16 0.66 -7.68
C HIS A 96 14.84 0.31 -8.38
N LEU A 97 13.81 1.16 -8.23
CA LEU A 97 12.47 0.91 -8.75
C LEU A 97 12.14 1.67 -10.03
N ARG A 98 12.90 2.72 -10.36
CA ARG A 98 12.58 3.68 -11.44
C ARG A 98 12.21 3.03 -12.79
N ARG A 99 12.79 1.88 -13.13
CA ARG A 99 12.53 1.14 -14.38
C ARG A 99 11.40 0.10 -14.28
N LEU A 100 10.96 -0.23 -13.06
CA LEU A 100 9.94 -1.25 -12.79
C LEU A 100 8.54 -0.66 -12.68
N ILE A 101 8.43 0.57 -12.20
CA ILE A 101 7.15 1.22 -11.91
C ILE A 101 6.56 1.93 -13.12
N GLY A 102 5.23 2.05 -13.13
CA GLY A 102 4.45 2.69 -14.17
C GLY A 102 2.94 2.50 -13.93
N PRO A 103 2.08 2.71 -14.94
CA PRO A 103 0.62 2.67 -14.76
C PRO A 103 0.06 1.37 -14.18
N ARG A 104 0.70 0.22 -14.43
CA ARG A 104 0.29 -1.10 -13.90
C ARG A 104 1.19 -1.62 -12.77
N VAL A 105 2.21 -0.88 -12.38
CA VAL A 105 3.14 -1.25 -11.31
C VAL A 105 3.39 -0.04 -10.40
N GLY A 106 2.66 0.00 -9.29
CA GLY A 106 2.71 1.04 -8.28
C GLY A 106 3.73 0.78 -7.18
N ILE A 107 3.73 1.67 -6.19
CA ILE A 107 4.53 1.62 -4.98
C ILE A 107 3.61 1.46 -3.77
N PHE A 108 3.91 0.50 -2.91
CA PHE A 108 3.37 0.41 -1.56
C PHE A 108 4.48 0.79 -0.57
N ILE A 109 4.32 1.85 0.20
CA ILE A 109 5.33 2.31 1.15
C ILE A 109 5.18 1.50 2.45
N GLY A 110 6.02 0.46 2.56
CA GLY A 110 6.21 -0.39 3.72
C GLY A 110 7.34 0.12 4.62
N GLY A 111 7.89 -0.76 5.46
CA GLY A 111 8.98 -0.43 6.37
C GLY A 111 8.53 0.12 7.73
N ASP A 112 9.54 0.46 8.53
CA ASP A 112 9.29 1.06 9.84
C ASP A 112 8.74 2.49 9.74
N THR A 113 8.32 3.05 10.87
CA THR A 113 7.69 4.37 10.86
C THR A 113 8.66 5.50 10.52
N ALA A 114 9.88 5.47 11.04
CA ALA A 114 10.84 6.56 10.87
C ALA A 114 11.30 6.64 9.41
N TRP A 115 11.65 5.49 8.83
CA TRP A 115 12.05 5.37 7.43
C TRP A 115 10.94 5.80 6.48
N LYS A 116 9.70 5.37 6.74
CA LYS A 116 8.54 5.81 5.95
C LYS A 116 8.40 7.32 5.93
N ILE A 117 8.37 7.94 7.12
CA ILE A 117 8.18 9.39 7.23
C ILE A 117 9.30 10.14 6.52
N ALA A 118 10.55 9.69 6.66
CA ALA A 118 11.71 10.33 6.04
C ALA A 118 11.73 10.22 4.50
N THR A 119 11.19 9.14 3.93
CA THR A 119 11.33 8.84 2.49
C THR A 119 10.05 8.98 1.68
N MET A 120 8.88 9.13 2.33
CA MET A 120 7.56 9.10 1.70
C MET A 120 7.43 10.00 0.49
N GLY A 121 7.86 11.27 0.62
CA GLY A 121 7.76 12.26 -0.46
C GLY A 121 8.60 11.89 -1.69
N GLN A 122 9.74 11.22 -1.51
CA GLN A 122 10.58 10.79 -2.62
C GLN A 122 9.91 9.68 -3.43
N TRP A 123 9.26 8.74 -2.74
CA TRP A 123 8.49 7.66 -3.36
C TRP A 123 7.24 8.17 -4.07
N ALA A 124 6.48 9.07 -3.43
CA ALA A 124 5.31 9.72 -4.02
C ALA A 124 5.67 10.49 -5.30
N ASN A 125 6.75 11.28 -5.26
CA ASN A 125 7.24 12.01 -6.42
C ASN A 125 7.69 11.06 -7.55
N LEU A 126 8.43 10.00 -7.21
CA LEU A 126 8.81 8.99 -8.20
C LEU A 126 7.57 8.35 -8.85
N ALA A 127 6.55 7.97 -8.07
CA ALA A 127 5.31 7.37 -8.56
C ALA A 127 4.59 8.32 -9.52
N ARG A 128 4.40 9.58 -9.11
CA ARG A 128 3.78 10.64 -9.93
C ARG A 128 4.48 10.82 -11.28
N ARG A 129 5.82 10.96 -11.28
CA ARG A 129 6.61 11.09 -12.52
C ARG A 129 6.52 9.88 -13.44
N ARG A 130 6.07 8.73 -12.94
CA ARG A 130 5.92 7.49 -13.69
C ARG A 130 4.47 7.14 -13.99
N GLY A 131 3.52 7.99 -13.60
CA GLY A 131 2.09 7.71 -13.73
C GLY A 131 1.68 6.44 -12.96
N ALA A 132 2.35 6.17 -11.84
CA ALA A 132 2.13 5.00 -10.99
C ALA A 132 1.40 5.42 -9.71
N ILE A 133 0.58 4.52 -9.16
CA ILE A 133 -0.05 4.71 -7.85
C ILE A 133 0.96 4.57 -6.71
N CYS A 134 0.82 5.38 -5.67
CA CYS A 134 1.57 5.34 -4.43
C CYS A 134 0.61 5.17 -3.23
N HIS A 135 0.74 4.05 -2.53
CA HIS A 135 -0.07 3.73 -1.35
C HIS A 135 0.81 3.61 -0.10
N VAL A 136 0.35 4.07 1.06
CA VAL A 136 1.10 3.98 2.32
C VAL A 136 0.46 3.02 3.30
N GLY A 137 1.22 2.02 3.75
CA GLY A 137 0.75 1.06 4.74
C GLY A 137 0.80 1.57 6.18
N ARG A 138 -0.05 1.04 7.05
CA ARG A 138 0.00 1.22 8.52
C ARG A 138 -0.07 2.70 8.98
N VAL A 139 -0.95 3.47 8.35
CA VAL A 139 -1.28 4.86 8.69
C VAL A 139 -2.40 4.87 9.74
N ASN A 140 -2.00 4.77 11.00
CA ASN A 140 -2.91 4.58 12.14
C ASN A 140 -3.11 5.83 13.02
N THR A 141 -2.60 7.00 12.61
CA THR A 141 -2.71 8.22 13.42
C THR A 141 -3.04 9.43 12.55
N ALA A 142 -3.76 10.39 13.11
CA ALA A 142 -4.10 11.65 12.43
C ALA A 142 -2.84 12.34 11.89
N LYS A 143 -1.76 12.38 12.69
CA LYS A 143 -0.45 12.91 12.27
C LYS A 143 0.06 12.25 10.98
N ARG A 144 0.00 10.92 10.87
CA ARG A 144 0.47 10.21 9.69
C ARG A 144 -0.43 10.43 8.48
N ILE A 145 -1.74 10.59 8.67
CA ILE A 145 -2.66 10.97 7.58
C ILE A 145 -2.24 12.34 7.00
N ARG A 146 -1.97 13.34 7.85
CA ARG A 146 -1.49 14.66 7.39
C ARG A 146 -0.17 14.57 6.62
N LEU A 147 0.75 13.72 7.08
CA LEU A 147 2.03 13.51 6.39
C LEU A 147 1.85 12.83 5.02
N CYS A 148 0.86 11.94 4.88
CA CYS A 148 0.54 11.30 3.60
C CYS A 148 0.06 12.33 2.59
N GLU A 149 -0.87 13.19 2.99
CA GLU A 149 -1.37 14.30 2.17
C GLU A 149 -0.25 15.26 1.77
N ALA A 150 0.58 15.70 2.73
CA ALA A 150 1.71 16.58 2.45
C ALA A 150 2.75 15.95 1.51
N ALA A 151 2.94 14.64 1.55
CA ALA A 151 3.79 13.91 0.61
C ALA A 151 3.14 13.74 -0.79
N GLY A 152 1.83 13.93 -0.89
CA GLY A 152 1.04 13.74 -2.11
C GLY A 152 0.98 12.28 -2.55
N VAL A 153 0.78 11.35 -1.60
CA VAL A 153 0.48 9.94 -1.90
C VAL A 153 -0.99 9.79 -2.29
N ASP A 154 -1.30 8.78 -3.11
CA ASP A 154 -2.65 8.61 -3.67
C ASP A 154 -3.61 7.95 -2.68
N SER A 155 -3.11 7.11 -1.78
CA SER A 155 -3.94 6.41 -0.79
C SER A 155 -3.13 5.88 0.40
N PHE A 156 -3.84 5.48 1.46
CA PHE A 156 -3.24 4.84 2.64
C PHE A 156 -4.23 3.86 3.28
N ASP A 157 -3.71 2.95 4.10
CA ASP A 157 -4.51 2.06 4.93
C ASP A 157 -4.03 2.02 6.39
N GLY A 158 -4.92 1.62 7.28
CA GLY A 158 -4.64 1.42 8.69
C GLY A 158 -5.77 0.64 9.37
N SER A 159 -5.43 -0.11 10.42
CA SER A 159 -6.38 -0.91 11.20
C SER A 159 -6.93 -0.19 12.42
N SER A 160 -6.41 1.00 12.77
CA SER A 160 -6.81 1.71 13.99
C SER A 160 -8.30 1.97 14.06
N ALA A 161 -8.90 2.53 12.99
CA ALA A 161 -10.32 2.87 12.97
C ALA A 161 -11.23 1.64 13.15
N SER A 162 -10.81 0.46 12.67
CA SER A 162 -11.56 -0.79 12.80
C SER A 162 -11.33 -1.50 14.14
N ARG A 163 -10.22 -1.19 14.85
CA ARG A 163 -9.85 -1.84 16.12
C ARG A 163 -10.21 -1.00 17.34
N PHE A 164 -10.20 0.31 17.21
CA PHE A 164 -10.32 1.25 18.32
C PHE A 164 -11.32 2.35 17.95
N ALA A 165 -12.56 2.22 18.44
CA ALA A 165 -13.66 3.16 18.15
C ALA A 165 -13.27 4.62 18.46
N VAL A 166 -12.51 4.85 19.54
CA VAL A 166 -12.02 6.18 19.95
C VAL A 166 -11.15 6.86 18.89
N THR A 167 -10.61 6.12 17.92
CA THR A 167 -9.77 6.67 16.85
C THR A 167 -10.56 7.04 15.60
N VAL A 168 -11.83 6.65 15.47
CA VAL A 168 -12.62 6.88 14.25
C VAL A 168 -12.78 8.37 13.96
N ALA A 169 -13.32 9.15 14.91
CA ALA A 169 -13.53 10.59 14.74
C ALA A 169 -12.25 11.37 14.40
N PRO A 170 -11.13 11.25 15.15
CA PRO A 170 -9.92 12.01 14.81
C PRO A 170 -9.28 11.58 13.48
N LEU A 171 -9.39 10.32 13.07
CA LEU A 171 -8.87 9.86 11.78
C LEU A 171 -9.73 10.32 10.61
N ASP A 172 -11.06 10.33 10.76
CA ASP A 172 -11.96 10.84 9.73
C ASP A 172 -11.79 12.36 9.54
N LEU A 173 -11.66 13.12 10.64
CA LEU A 173 -11.33 14.55 10.57
C LEU A 173 -10.00 14.80 9.84
N ALA A 174 -8.97 14.00 10.11
CA ALA A 174 -7.70 14.11 9.40
C ALA A 174 -7.83 13.74 7.92
N ARG A 175 -8.66 12.76 7.55
CA ARG A 175 -8.83 12.39 6.13
C ARG A 175 -9.57 13.46 5.32
N ARG A 176 -10.43 14.25 5.95
CA ARG A 176 -11.19 15.35 5.32
C ARG A 176 -10.40 16.67 5.26
N GLN A 177 -9.08 16.60 5.42
CA GLN A 177 -8.23 17.75 5.22
C GLN A 177 -8.45 18.34 3.83
N SER A 178 -8.28 19.64 3.76
CA SER A 178 -8.54 20.44 2.58
C SER A 178 -7.26 21.16 2.32
N ASP A 179 -6.73 21.01 1.12
CA ASP A 179 -5.66 21.87 0.66
C ASP A 179 -6.16 23.32 0.59
N LEU A 180 -5.22 24.23 0.30
CA LEU A 180 -5.54 25.65 0.20
C LEU A 180 -6.68 25.90 -0.79
N GLU A 181 -6.74 25.16 -1.90
CA GLU A 181 -7.81 25.25 -2.88
C GLU A 181 -9.16 24.81 -2.32
N GLY A 182 -9.23 23.66 -1.62
CA GLY A 182 -10.43 23.18 -0.95
C GLY A 182 -10.88 24.06 0.23
N TYR A 183 -9.96 24.77 0.87
CA TYR A 183 -10.29 25.83 1.81
C TYR A 183 -10.90 27.05 1.10
N LEU A 184 -10.24 27.55 0.06
CA LEU A 184 -10.71 28.69 -0.75
C LEU A 184 -12.09 28.43 -1.36
N ALA A 185 -12.34 27.22 -1.86
CA ALA A 185 -13.64 26.83 -2.42
C ALA A 185 -14.78 26.85 -1.38
N ARG A 186 -14.48 26.55 -0.10
CA ARG A 186 -15.49 26.54 0.97
C ARG A 186 -15.81 27.92 1.52
N ILE A 187 -14.87 28.86 1.49
CA ILE A 187 -15.13 30.25 1.90
C ILE A 187 -15.79 31.07 0.78
N ALA A 188 -15.67 30.60 -0.47
CA ALA A 188 -16.31 31.23 -1.64
C ALA A 188 -17.74 30.74 -1.90
N ALA A 189 -18.22 29.73 -1.17
CA ALA A 189 -19.57 29.16 -1.24
C ALA A 189 -20.41 29.64 -0.05
#